data_AF-A0A0Q9QT60-F1
#
_entry.id   AF-A0A0Q9QT60-F1
#
_cell.length_a   1.000
_cell.length_b   1.000
_cell.length_c   1.000
_cell.angle_alpha   90.00
_cell.angle_beta   90.00
_cell.angle_gamma   90.00
#
_symmetry.space_group_name_H-M   'P 1'
#
loop_
_entity.id
_entity.type
_entity.pdbx_description
1 polymer ?
#
loop_
_entity_poly.entity_id
_entity_poly.type
_entity_poly.pdbx_seq_one_letter_code
_entity_poly.pdbx_strand_id
1 'polypeptide(L)'
;MSVGDWLGALLAVAAVGVLAARSRLWLRTYRRGGAGDRAVLEEAEARQESVRRLAAEQGWTVRWGAEVGSRTFPSRLRAETVDVGACDFVVEGDGFTATSWTAYSGRRQSPMKMAIRQHVLQVDAPGVDAEVLLRDLPVVYTPMLFPSTFKDRSVGDAPGQLVAAGDYDSIRERVAPLVDRIVASRTWVVVMDGTVTVTAHWEPDAVELESWLRLARDVAASLSVPA
;
A
#
# COMPACT_ATOMS: atom_id res chain seq x y z
N MET A 1 -20.70 0.71 -59.13
CA MET A 1 -19.79 0.66 -57.96
C MET A 1 -18.39 0.96 -58.43
N SER A 2 -17.82 2.06 -57.98
CA SER A 2 -16.46 2.46 -58.33
C SER A 2 -15.43 1.71 -57.49
N VAL A 3 -14.18 1.65 -57.93
CA VAL A 3 -13.06 1.08 -57.16
C VAL A 3 -12.89 1.78 -55.79
N GLY A 4 -13.31 3.04 -55.67
CA GLY A 4 -13.32 3.78 -54.40
C GLY A 4 -14.33 3.25 -53.37
N ASP A 5 -15.48 2.71 -53.82
CA ASP A 5 -16.50 2.15 -52.93
C ASP A 5 -16.03 0.85 -52.28
N TRP A 6 -15.25 0.05 -53.03
CA TRP A 6 -14.66 -1.20 -52.54
C TRP A 6 -13.55 -0.95 -51.50
N LEU A 7 -12.71 0.06 -51.72
CA LEU A 7 -11.67 0.46 -50.77
C LEU A 7 -12.26 1.02 -49.46
N GLY A 8 -13.32 1.82 -49.55
CA GLY A 8 -14.05 2.31 -48.39
C GLY A 8 -14.69 1.20 -47.55
N ALA A 9 -15.31 0.22 -48.21
CA ALA A 9 -15.91 -0.94 -47.54
C ALA A 9 -14.85 -1.83 -46.87
N LEU A 10 -13.70 -2.08 -47.52
CA LEU A 10 -12.60 -2.86 -46.95
C LEU A 10 -11.97 -2.19 -45.73
N LEU A 11 -11.78 -0.87 -45.77
CA LEU A 11 -11.27 -0.10 -44.63
C LEU A 11 -12.24 -0.11 -43.45
N ALA A 12 -13.54 -0.01 -43.71
CA ALA A 12 -14.57 -0.10 -42.67
C ALA A 12 -14.60 -1.48 -42.00
N VAL A 13 -14.50 -2.57 -42.78
CA VAL A 13 -14.43 -3.94 -42.26
C VAL A 13 -13.16 -4.16 -41.45
N ALA A 14 -12.01 -3.65 -41.91
CA ALA A 14 -10.76 -3.72 -41.17
C ALA A 14 -10.82 -2.94 -39.84
N ALA A 15 -11.41 -1.73 -39.84
CA ALA A 15 -11.58 -0.92 -38.63
C ALA A 15 -12.48 -1.61 -37.60
N VAL A 16 -13.61 -2.19 -38.04
CA VAL A 16 -14.51 -2.97 -37.17
C VAL A 16 -13.81 -4.23 -36.64
N GLY A 17 -13.01 -4.90 -37.47
CA GLY A 17 -12.21 -6.07 -37.06
C GLY A 17 -11.20 -5.73 -35.96
N VAL A 18 -10.48 -4.61 -36.11
CA VAL A 18 -9.53 -4.11 -35.10
C VAL A 18 -10.24 -3.71 -33.80
N LEU A 19 -11.37 -3.02 -33.89
CA LEU A 19 -12.20 -2.68 -32.73
C LEU A 19 -12.71 -3.93 -32.01
N ALA A 20 -13.23 -4.92 -32.73
CA ALA A 20 -13.71 -6.17 -32.15
C ALA A 20 -12.58 -6.99 -31.50
N ALA A 21 -11.39 -7.03 -32.11
CA ALA A 21 -10.21 -7.68 -31.53
C ALA A 21 -9.74 -6.98 -30.25
N ARG A 22 -9.70 -5.64 -30.25
CA ARG A 22 -9.34 -4.83 -29.07
C ARG A 22 -10.36 -5.01 -27.94
N SER A 23 -11.65 -5.00 -28.23
CA SER A 23 -12.72 -5.22 -27.25
C SER A 23 -12.68 -6.63 -26.65
N ARG A 24 -12.41 -7.66 -27.47
CA ARG A 24 -12.23 -9.04 -26.99
C ARG A 24 -10.99 -9.21 -26.13
N LEU A 25 -9.89 -8.56 -26.49
CA LEU A 25 -8.68 -8.55 -25.67
C LEU A 25 -8.97 -7.89 -24.32
N TRP A 26 -9.64 -6.74 -24.32
CA TRP A 26 -10.02 -5.99 -23.12
C TRP A 26 -10.97 -6.79 -22.20
N LEU A 27 -11.97 -7.47 -22.77
CA LEU A 27 -12.89 -8.35 -22.02
C LEU A 27 -12.20 -9.60 -21.45
N ARG A 28 -11.25 -10.19 -22.19
CA ARG A 28 -10.46 -11.33 -21.68
C ARG A 28 -9.50 -10.91 -20.57
N THR A 29 -8.86 -9.74 -20.69
CA THR A 29 -8.04 -9.17 -19.62
C THR A 29 -8.87 -8.79 -18.40
N TYR A 30 -10.08 -8.26 -18.59
CA TYR A 30 -11.01 -7.94 -17.50
C TYR A 30 -11.49 -9.20 -16.77
N ARG A 31 -11.82 -10.28 -17.50
CA ARG A 31 -12.18 -11.57 -16.87
C ARG A 31 -11.01 -12.24 -16.14
N ARG A 32 -9.78 -12.09 -16.62
CA ARG A 32 -8.58 -12.56 -15.90
C ARG A 32 -8.26 -11.70 -14.68
N GLY A 33 -8.45 -10.38 -14.78
CA GLY A 33 -8.38 -9.46 -13.65
C GLY A 33 -9.41 -9.82 -12.58
N GLY A 34 -10.68 -9.96 -12.95
CA GLY A 34 -11.76 -10.23 -12.01
C GLY A 34 -11.71 -11.56 -11.25
N ALA A 35 -10.97 -12.57 -11.73
CA ALA A 35 -10.73 -13.80 -10.97
C ALA A 35 -9.61 -13.63 -9.94
N GLY A 36 -8.54 -12.92 -10.30
CA GLY A 36 -7.46 -12.56 -9.37
C GLY A 36 -7.95 -11.56 -8.31
N ASP A 37 -8.76 -10.59 -8.72
CA ASP A 37 -9.34 -9.58 -7.84
C ASP A 37 -10.27 -10.25 -6.79
N ARG A 38 -11.06 -11.26 -7.18
CA ARG A 38 -11.89 -12.02 -6.22
C ARG A 38 -11.06 -12.79 -5.20
N ALA A 39 -10.02 -13.50 -5.64
CA ALA A 39 -9.16 -14.24 -4.73
C ALA A 39 -8.47 -13.32 -3.71
N VAL A 40 -8.02 -12.14 -4.16
CA VAL A 40 -7.43 -11.11 -3.28
C VAL A 40 -8.45 -10.58 -2.26
N LEU A 41 -9.70 -10.40 -2.67
CA LEU A 41 -10.77 -9.95 -1.78
C LEU A 41 -11.16 -11.03 -0.75
N GLU A 42 -11.32 -12.28 -1.18
CA GLU A 42 -11.64 -13.42 -0.30
C GLU A 42 -10.53 -13.65 0.74
N GLU A 43 -9.26 -13.57 0.33
CA GLU A 43 -8.13 -13.65 1.26
C GLU A 43 -8.14 -12.48 2.25
N ALA A 44 -8.40 -11.25 1.78
CA ALA A 44 -8.47 -10.07 2.64
C ALA A 44 -9.61 -10.19 3.68
N GLU A 45 -10.78 -10.71 3.29
CA GLU A 45 -11.90 -10.93 4.20
C GLU A 45 -11.54 -11.93 5.32
N ALA A 46 -10.89 -13.04 4.97
CA ALA A 46 -10.45 -14.04 5.94
C ALA A 46 -9.42 -13.47 6.93
N ARG A 47 -8.47 -12.66 6.43
CA ARG A 47 -7.47 -11.99 7.27
C ARG A 47 -8.11 -10.93 8.19
N GLN A 48 -9.05 -10.14 7.67
CA GLN A 48 -9.83 -9.18 8.46
C GLN A 48 -10.67 -9.84 9.55
N GLU A 49 -11.23 -11.02 9.31
CA GLU A 49 -11.91 -11.81 10.35
C GLU A 49 -10.95 -12.19 11.48
N SER A 50 -9.72 -12.58 11.15
CA SER A 50 -8.69 -12.83 12.17
C SER A 50 -8.39 -11.58 13.00
N VAL A 51 -8.24 -10.43 12.34
CA VAL A 51 -8.00 -9.14 13.03
C VAL A 51 -9.20 -8.74 13.89
N ARG A 52 -10.43 -9.00 13.44
CA ARG A 52 -11.66 -8.72 14.22
C ARG A 52 -11.70 -9.53 15.52
N ARG A 53 -11.33 -10.82 15.47
CA ARG A 53 -11.24 -11.66 16.67
C ARG A 53 -10.20 -11.12 17.65
N LEU A 54 -9.01 -10.78 17.16
CA LEU A 54 -7.97 -10.14 17.97
C LEU A 54 -8.46 -8.82 18.59
N ALA A 55 -9.11 -7.96 17.80
CA ALA A 55 -9.64 -6.70 18.29
C ALA A 55 -10.67 -6.91 19.41
N ALA A 56 -11.55 -7.91 19.29
CA ALA A 56 -12.50 -8.27 20.34
C ALA A 56 -11.80 -8.75 21.62
N GLU A 57 -10.75 -9.58 21.49
CA GLU A 57 -9.94 -10.05 22.62
C GLU A 57 -9.21 -8.92 23.34
N GLN A 58 -8.73 -7.93 22.58
CA GLN A 58 -7.96 -6.78 23.09
C GLN A 58 -8.84 -5.59 23.50
N GLY A 59 -10.16 -5.66 23.29
CA GLY A 59 -11.09 -4.55 23.55
C GLY A 59 -10.91 -3.36 22.61
N TRP A 60 -10.39 -3.56 21.41
CA TRP A 60 -10.25 -2.53 20.38
C TRP A 60 -11.57 -2.29 19.65
N THR A 61 -11.75 -1.06 19.17
CA THR A 61 -12.92 -0.69 18.36
C THR A 61 -12.67 -1.10 16.91
N VAL A 62 -13.67 -1.72 16.27
CA VAL A 62 -13.63 -2.04 14.84
C VAL A 62 -14.80 -1.36 14.14
N ARG A 63 -14.56 -0.81 12.94
CA ARG A 63 -15.60 -0.33 12.02
C ARG A 63 -15.35 -0.89 10.62
N TRP A 64 -16.39 -1.31 9.92
CA TRP A 64 -16.27 -1.83 8.55
C TRP A 64 -17.45 -1.43 7.66
N GLY A 65 -17.25 -1.47 6.35
CA GLY A 65 -18.28 -1.13 5.38
C GLY A 65 -18.85 0.28 5.59
N ALA A 66 -20.17 0.40 5.74
CA ALA A 66 -20.83 1.69 5.92
C ALA A 66 -20.44 2.41 7.24
N GLU A 67 -20.02 1.67 8.27
CA GLU A 67 -19.66 2.22 9.59
C GLU A 67 -18.33 2.99 9.57
N VAL A 68 -17.49 2.76 8.56
CA VAL A 68 -16.21 3.46 8.39
C VAL A 68 -16.43 4.95 8.13
N GLY A 69 -17.56 5.30 7.50
CA GLY A 69 -17.87 6.66 7.08
C GLY A 69 -16.96 7.16 5.96
N SER A 70 -17.06 8.46 5.66
CA SER A 70 -16.19 9.12 4.69
C SER A 70 -14.82 9.40 5.29
N ARG A 71 -13.85 8.51 5.07
CA ARG A 71 -12.44 8.73 5.41
C ARG A 71 -11.64 9.13 4.18
N THR A 72 -10.62 9.98 4.37
CA THR A 72 -9.69 10.39 3.32
C THR A 72 -8.35 9.72 3.54
N PHE A 73 -7.80 9.11 2.49
CA PHE A 73 -6.48 8.48 2.57
C PHE A 73 -5.40 9.52 2.91
N PRO A 74 -4.44 9.21 3.81
CA PRO A 74 -3.37 10.15 4.15
C PRO A 74 -2.56 10.54 2.91
N SER A 75 -2.68 11.80 2.48
CA SER A 75 -2.09 12.28 1.21
C SER A 75 -0.56 12.13 1.17
N ARG A 76 0.10 12.26 2.33
CA ARG A 76 1.55 12.11 2.47
C ARG A 76 2.06 10.68 2.25
N LEU A 77 1.19 9.67 2.35
CA LEU A 77 1.52 8.26 2.07
C LEU A 77 1.25 7.89 0.61
N ARG A 78 0.70 8.81 -0.21
CA ARG A 78 0.31 8.51 -1.59
C ARG A 78 1.56 8.32 -2.46
N ALA A 79 1.61 7.18 -3.13
CA ALA A 79 2.56 6.90 -4.20
C ALA A 79 1.97 7.28 -5.57
N GLU A 80 2.81 7.77 -6.49
CA GLU A 80 2.35 8.34 -7.78
C GLU A 80 1.59 7.35 -8.68
N THR A 81 1.89 6.06 -8.57
CA THR A 81 1.29 4.99 -9.38
C THR A 81 0.22 4.21 -8.62
N VAL A 82 -0.22 4.70 -7.46
CA VAL A 82 -1.30 4.10 -6.66
C VAL A 82 -2.46 5.08 -6.54
N ASP A 83 -3.62 4.61 -6.97
CA ASP A 83 -4.90 5.30 -6.84
C ASP A 83 -5.68 4.66 -5.70
N VAL A 84 -5.74 5.35 -4.54
CA VAL A 84 -6.42 4.85 -3.34
C VAL A 84 -7.86 5.34 -3.33
N GLY A 85 -8.79 4.40 -3.20
CA GLY A 85 -10.23 4.63 -3.16
C GLY A 85 -10.78 4.66 -1.73
N ALA A 86 -11.84 3.88 -1.49
CA ALA A 86 -12.54 3.85 -0.21
C ALA A 86 -11.75 3.16 0.91
N CYS A 87 -11.96 3.64 2.14
CA CYS A 87 -11.59 2.91 3.35
C CYS A 87 -12.67 1.88 3.65
N ASP A 88 -12.28 0.63 3.81
CA ASP A 88 -13.22 -0.49 3.95
C ASP A 88 -13.26 -1.03 5.37
N PHE A 89 -12.18 -0.84 6.13
CA PHE A 89 -11.96 -1.45 7.43
C PHE A 89 -11.08 -0.56 8.31
N VAL A 90 -11.45 -0.43 9.58
CA VAL A 90 -10.75 0.37 10.59
C VAL A 90 -10.70 -0.38 11.91
N VAL A 91 -9.54 -0.41 12.55
CA VAL A 91 -9.33 -0.87 13.92
C VAL A 91 -8.67 0.26 14.71
N GLU A 92 -9.23 0.60 15.86
CA GLU A 92 -8.74 1.65 16.76
C GLU A 92 -8.50 1.05 18.14
N GLY A 93 -7.29 1.22 18.65
CA GLY A 93 -6.91 0.83 20.00
C GLY A 93 -6.17 1.96 20.69
N ASP A 94 -5.59 1.67 21.86
CA ASP A 94 -4.87 2.68 22.64
C ASP A 94 -3.60 3.15 21.92
N GLY A 95 -3.62 4.41 21.50
CA GLY A 95 -2.53 5.09 20.78
C GLY A 95 -2.26 4.58 19.37
N PHE A 96 -3.22 3.90 18.71
CA PHE A 96 -3.05 3.49 17.31
C PHE A 96 -4.36 3.40 16.52
N THR A 97 -4.23 3.55 15.20
CA THR A 97 -5.31 3.32 14.23
C THR A 97 -4.76 2.49 13.06
N ALA A 98 -5.40 1.36 12.76
CA ALA A 98 -5.14 0.56 11.56
C ALA A 98 -6.29 0.71 10.57
N THR A 99 -5.97 0.91 9.29
CA THR A 99 -6.96 1.13 8.23
C THR A 99 -6.61 0.34 6.99
N SER A 100 -7.63 -0.21 6.33
CA SER A 100 -7.47 -0.94 5.08
C SER A 100 -8.29 -0.29 3.98
N TRP A 101 -7.66 -0.12 2.82
CA TRP A 101 -8.19 0.63 1.71
C TRP A 101 -8.15 -0.21 0.44
N THR A 102 -9.20 -0.08 -0.36
CA THR A 102 -9.18 -0.53 -1.74
C THR A 102 -8.32 0.43 -2.56
N ALA A 103 -7.31 -0.09 -3.23
CA ALA A 103 -6.42 0.71 -4.05
C ALA A 103 -6.16 0.02 -5.39
N TYR A 104 -5.67 0.80 -6.35
CA TYR A 104 -5.37 0.33 -7.69
C TYR A 104 -3.97 0.79 -8.08
N SER A 105 -3.10 -0.17 -8.40
CA SER A 105 -1.76 0.12 -8.90
C SER A 105 -1.73 0.08 -10.42
N GLY A 106 -1.02 1.02 -11.04
CA GLY A 106 -0.85 1.04 -12.49
C GLY A 106 0.27 1.97 -12.92
N ARG A 107 1.05 1.58 -13.94
CA ARG A 107 2.01 2.50 -14.56
C ARG A 107 1.25 3.68 -15.16
N ARG A 108 1.84 4.88 -15.09
CA ARG A 108 1.35 6.07 -15.80
C ARG A 108 1.12 5.68 -17.27
N GLN A 109 -0.10 5.89 -17.78
CA GLN A 109 -0.57 5.53 -19.13
C GLN A 109 -0.94 4.05 -19.40
N SER A 110 -0.83 3.14 -18.43
CA SER A 110 -1.37 1.78 -18.59
C SER A 110 -2.90 1.79 -18.45
N PRO A 111 -3.67 1.22 -19.40
CA PRO A 111 -5.11 1.01 -19.23
C PRO A 111 -5.40 -0.13 -18.25
N MET A 112 -4.40 -0.93 -17.89
CA MET A 112 -4.52 -2.00 -16.89
C MET A 112 -4.10 -1.45 -15.53
N LYS A 113 -5.07 -1.35 -14.62
CA LYS A 113 -4.87 -1.14 -13.19
C LYS A 113 -5.06 -2.49 -12.49
N MET A 114 -4.17 -2.85 -11.58
CA MET A 114 -4.31 -4.03 -10.73
C MET A 114 -4.90 -3.61 -9.40
N ALA A 115 -5.96 -4.29 -8.96
CA ALA A 115 -6.48 -4.11 -7.62
C ALA A 115 -5.40 -4.55 -6.61
N ILE A 116 -5.19 -3.73 -5.60
CA ILE A 116 -4.32 -4.01 -4.46
C ILE A 116 -5.05 -3.60 -3.19
N ARG A 117 -4.66 -4.18 -2.07
CA ARG A 117 -5.05 -3.66 -0.75
C ARG A 117 -3.98 -2.69 -0.31
N GLN A 118 -4.35 -1.58 0.30
CA GLN A 118 -3.41 -0.73 1.02
C GLN A 118 -3.77 -0.80 2.49
N HIS A 119 -2.88 -1.35 3.31
CA HIS A 119 -3.02 -1.31 4.76
C HIS A 119 -2.13 -0.23 5.35
N VAL A 120 -2.65 0.52 6.32
CA VAL A 120 -1.95 1.60 7.01
C VAL A 120 -2.23 1.48 8.49
N LEU A 121 -1.19 1.16 9.26
CA LEU A 121 -1.18 1.20 10.72
C LEU A 121 -0.44 2.47 11.16
N GLN A 122 -1.09 3.32 11.94
CA GLN A 122 -0.51 4.54 12.51
C GLN A 122 -0.46 4.39 14.03
N VAL A 123 0.69 4.64 14.62
CA VAL A 123 0.91 4.65 16.07
C VAL A 123 1.34 6.05 16.49
N ASP A 124 0.67 6.59 17.50
CA ASP A 124 0.98 7.91 18.06
C ASP A 124 2.35 7.88 18.73
N ALA A 125 3.21 8.83 18.38
CA ALA A 125 4.59 8.94 18.84
C ALA A 125 4.99 10.41 19.07
N PRO A 126 4.32 11.14 19.98
CA PRO A 126 4.48 12.59 20.13
C PRO A 126 5.89 13.06 20.54
N GLY A 127 6.76 12.16 21.01
CA GLY A 127 8.16 12.44 21.32
C GLY A 127 9.14 12.23 20.15
N VAL A 128 8.65 11.90 18.95
CA VAL A 128 9.47 11.61 17.77
C VAL A 128 9.42 12.79 16.80
N ASP A 129 10.59 13.37 16.51
CA ASP A 129 10.79 14.51 15.62
C ASP A 129 11.41 14.14 14.25
N ALA A 130 11.76 12.87 14.05
CA ALA A 130 12.38 12.39 12.84
C ALA A 130 11.41 12.35 11.64
N GLU A 131 11.91 12.71 10.46
CA GLU A 131 11.22 12.49 9.19
C GLU A 131 11.99 11.46 8.34
N VAL A 132 11.56 10.21 8.38
CA VAL A 132 12.25 9.10 7.70
C VAL A 132 11.29 8.12 7.07
N LEU A 133 11.73 7.50 5.97
CA LEU A 133 11.16 6.29 5.43
C LEU A 133 12.20 5.18 5.46
N LEU A 134 11.79 4.00 5.91
CA LEU A 134 12.60 2.77 5.98
C LEU A 134 11.82 1.64 5.31
N ARG A 135 12.49 0.89 4.44
CA ARG A 135 11.88 -0.22 3.70
C ARG A 135 12.92 -1.25 3.28
N ASP A 136 12.53 -2.51 3.12
CA ASP A 136 13.33 -3.49 2.40
C ASP A 136 13.63 -3.07 0.93
N LEU A 137 14.79 -3.47 0.42
CA LEU A 137 15.17 -3.37 -0.98
C LEU A 137 14.22 -4.27 -1.78
N PRO A 138 13.49 -3.72 -2.76
CA PRO A 138 12.56 -4.52 -3.54
C PRO A 138 13.32 -5.65 -4.24
N VAL A 139 12.75 -6.85 -4.20
CA VAL A 139 13.16 -7.92 -5.12
C VAL A 139 12.92 -7.42 -6.55
N VAL A 140 13.86 -7.73 -7.44
CA VAL A 140 13.84 -7.36 -8.86
C VAL A 140 12.41 -7.48 -9.41
N TYR A 141 11.91 -6.41 -10.04
CA TYR A 141 10.57 -6.24 -10.63
C TYR A 141 9.44 -5.68 -9.75
N THR A 142 9.64 -5.40 -8.46
CA THR A 142 8.63 -4.68 -7.67
C THR A 142 8.82 -3.16 -7.85
N PRO A 143 7.84 -2.41 -8.38
CA PRO A 143 7.97 -0.96 -8.46
C PRO A 143 8.16 -0.39 -7.05
N MET A 144 9.20 0.43 -6.88
CA MET A 144 9.36 1.22 -5.67
C MET A 144 8.29 2.30 -5.66
N LEU A 145 7.22 2.00 -4.93
CA LEU A 145 6.20 2.97 -4.59
C LEU A 145 6.79 3.75 -3.39
N PHE A 146 7.33 4.93 -3.62
CA PHE A 146 7.68 5.84 -2.52
C PHE A 146 6.56 6.85 -2.36
N PRO A 147 6.21 7.22 -1.12
CA PRO A 147 5.44 8.42 -0.90
C PRO A 147 6.19 9.61 -1.53
N SER A 148 5.45 10.46 -2.24
CA SER A 148 6.02 11.58 -3.00
C SER A 148 6.94 12.48 -2.16
N THR A 149 6.65 12.63 -0.85
CA THR A 149 7.45 13.37 0.13
C THR A 149 8.93 12.95 0.18
N PHE A 150 9.24 11.68 -0.10
CA PHE A 150 10.60 11.13 0.03
C PHE A 150 11.30 10.84 -1.29
N LYS A 151 10.62 11.06 -2.43
CA LYS A 151 11.07 10.60 -3.75
C LYS A 151 12.46 11.12 -4.15
N ASP A 152 12.83 12.30 -3.68
CA ASP A 152 14.11 12.96 -3.99
C ASP A 152 15.07 13.02 -2.77
N ARG A 153 14.69 12.41 -1.63
CA ARG A 153 15.45 12.42 -0.36
C ARG A 153 16.06 11.05 -0.03
N SER A 154 16.24 10.19 -1.04
CA SER A 154 16.74 8.83 -0.82
C SER A 154 18.23 8.82 -0.52
N VAL A 155 18.61 8.15 0.58
CA VAL A 155 20.00 7.86 0.92
C VAL A 155 20.22 6.38 0.60
N GLY A 156 21.07 6.11 -0.40
CA GLY A 156 21.29 4.77 -0.93
C GLY A 156 22.09 3.86 0.03
N ASP A 157 21.61 2.63 0.17
CA ASP A 157 22.16 1.48 0.93
C ASP A 157 22.48 1.73 2.41
N ALA A 158 21.49 1.47 3.25
CA ALA A 158 21.74 1.05 4.62
C ALA A 158 22.22 -0.44 4.62
N PRO A 159 23.00 -0.89 5.61
CA PRO A 159 23.45 -2.28 5.67
C PRO A 159 22.28 -3.27 5.56
N GLY A 160 22.41 -4.28 4.70
CA GLY A 160 21.47 -5.41 4.67
C GLY A 160 20.09 -5.10 4.08
N GLN A 161 20.01 -4.94 2.76
CA GLN A 161 18.73 -4.90 2.04
C GLN A 161 17.76 -3.80 2.51
N LEU A 162 18.23 -2.68 3.07
CA LEU A 162 17.36 -1.59 3.55
C LEU A 162 17.54 -0.34 2.70
N VAL A 163 16.43 0.20 2.19
CA VAL A 163 16.34 1.52 1.59
C VAL A 163 15.84 2.52 2.63
N ALA A 164 16.55 3.65 2.74
CA ALA A 164 16.17 4.75 3.60
C ALA A 164 16.03 6.07 2.83
N ALA A 165 15.14 6.94 3.29
CA ALA A 165 14.99 8.29 2.77
C ALA A 165 14.65 9.28 3.89
N GLY A 166 14.94 10.56 3.70
CA GLY A 166 14.79 11.57 4.74
C GLY A 166 16.02 11.63 5.66
N ASP A 167 15.82 11.83 6.96
CA ASP A 167 16.88 12.20 7.90
C ASP A 167 17.61 10.98 8.50
N TYR A 168 17.77 9.93 7.69
CA TYR A 168 18.26 8.61 8.12
C TYR A 168 19.59 8.66 8.88
N ASP A 169 20.54 9.48 8.42
CA ASP A 169 21.87 9.56 9.02
C ASP A 169 21.83 9.99 10.48
N SER A 170 20.87 10.83 10.87
CA SER A 170 20.70 11.30 12.25
C SER A 170 20.05 10.29 13.19
N ILE A 171 19.44 9.24 12.65
CA ILE A 171 18.73 8.19 13.41
C ILE A 171 19.37 6.81 13.25
N ARG A 172 20.39 6.67 12.40
CA ARG A 172 20.94 5.38 11.95
C ARG A 172 21.27 4.44 13.11
N GLU A 173 22.00 4.91 14.11
CA GLU A 173 22.42 4.09 15.26
C GLU A 173 21.23 3.66 16.13
N ARG A 174 20.23 4.53 16.26
CA ARG A 174 19.00 4.24 17.02
C ARG A 174 18.14 3.19 16.32
N VAL A 175 18.05 3.26 14.99
CA VAL A 175 17.28 2.31 14.18
C VAL A 175 18.00 0.97 13.96
N ALA A 176 19.34 0.94 14.04
CA ALA A 176 20.15 -0.25 13.73
C ALA A 176 19.65 -1.56 14.38
N PRO A 177 19.25 -1.60 15.67
CA PRO A 177 18.74 -2.82 16.31
C PRO A 177 17.41 -3.34 15.73
N LEU A 178 16.69 -2.52 14.96
CA LEU A 178 15.37 -2.82 14.40
C LEU A 178 15.42 -3.18 12.91
N VAL A 179 16.54 -2.96 12.23
CA VAL A 179 16.67 -3.11 10.77
C VAL A 179 16.23 -4.49 10.30
N ASP A 180 16.71 -5.57 10.93
CA ASP A 180 16.36 -6.94 10.53
C ASP A 180 14.84 -7.20 10.62
N ARG A 181 14.17 -6.60 11.62
CA ARG A 181 12.72 -6.73 11.79
C ARG A 181 11.95 -5.91 10.75
N ILE A 182 12.45 -4.74 10.37
CA ILE A 182 11.89 -3.91 9.31
C ILE A 182 12.02 -4.62 7.96
N VAL A 183 13.17 -5.22 7.67
CA VAL A 183 13.37 -5.98 6.44
C VAL A 183 12.48 -7.23 6.43
N ALA A 184 12.42 -7.97 7.53
CA ALA A 184 11.60 -9.17 7.65
C ALA A 184 10.09 -8.90 7.54
N SER A 185 9.62 -7.72 7.97
CA SER A 185 8.20 -7.37 7.87
C SER A 185 7.74 -7.11 6.43
N ARG A 186 8.67 -6.81 5.51
CA ARG A 186 8.39 -6.41 4.11
C ARG A 186 7.46 -5.20 3.98
N THR A 187 7.30 -4.45 5.06
CA THR A 187 6.45 -3.27 5.14
C THR A 187 7.29 -2.02 4.98
N TRP A 188 6.62 -0.87 4.84
CA TRP A 188 7.30 0.41 4.91
C TRP A 188 7.06 0.98 6.29
N VAL A 189 8.12 1.47 6.91
CA VAL A 189 8.05 2.24 8.13
C VAL A 189 8.28 3.70 7.77
N VAL A 190 7.26 4.53 7.96
CA VAL A 190 7.29 5.96 7.70
C VAL A 190 7.11 6.68 9.03
N VAL A 191 8.06 7.53 9.38
CA VAL A 191 8.04 8.32 10.60
C VAL A 191 7.94 9.79 10.19
N MET A 192 6.91 10.48 10.68
CA MET A 192 6.69 11.90 10.47
C MET A 192 5.61 12.43 11.42
N ASP A 193 5.65 13.73 11.72
CA ASP A 193 4.63 14.45 12.51
C ASP A 193 4.27 13.75 13.84
N GLY A 194 5.26 13.22 14.55
CA GLY A 194 5.02 12.49 15.80
C GLY A 194 4.16 11.23 15.63
N THR A 195 4.24 10.57 14.47
CA THR A 195 3.54 9.33 14.15
C THR A 195 4.51 8.33 13.53
N VAL A 196 4.43 7.07 13.97
CA VAL A 196 5.07 5.94 13.27
C VAL A 196 4.00 5.20 12.48
N THR A 197 4.16 5.19 11.16
CA THR A 197 3.25 4.52 10.24
C THR A 197 3.90 3.27 9.65
N VAL A 198 3.24 2.12 9.78
CA VAL A 198 3.58 0.89 9.07
C VAL A 198 2.58 0.70 7.94
N THR A 199 3.05 0.55 6.70
CA THR A 199 2.15 0.37 5.56
C THR A 199 2.57 -0.77 4.64
N ALA A 200 1.58 -1.44 4.06
CA ALA A 200 1.75 -2.62 3.21
C ALA A 200 0.74 -2.61 2.06
N HIS A 201 1.04 -3.38 1.00
CA HIS A 201 0.15 -3.56 -0.15
C HIS A 201 -0.70 -4.83 -0.08
N TRP A 202 -0.89 -5.35 1.13
CA TRP A 202 -1.73 -6.50 1.42
C TRP A 202 -2.41 -6.30 2.77
N GLU A 203 -3.46 -7.09 3.01
CA GLU A 203 -4.19 -7.11 4.26
C GLU A 203 -3.43 -7.96 5.29
N PRO A 204 -3.15 -7.47 6.51
CA PRO A 204 -2.53 -8.30 7.55
C PRO A 204 -3.53 -9.27 8.16
N ASP A 205 -3.05 -10.43 8.61
CA ASP A 205 -3.75 -11.20 9.63
C ASP A 205 -3.50 -10.67 11.06
N ALA A 206 -4.05 -11.34 12.07
CA ALA A 206 -3.88 -10.94 13.46
C ALA A 206 -2.41 -10.95 13.92
N VAL A 207 -1.64 -11.97 13.55
CA VAL A 207 -0.25 -12.14 13.97
C VAL A 207 0.63 -11.08 13.32
N GLU A 208 0.39 -10.82 12.03
CA GLU A 208 1.06 -9.75 11.30
C GLU A 208 0.75 -8.38 11.90
N LEU A 209 -0.52 -8.08 12.21
CA LEU A 209 -0.92 -6.81 12.81
C LEU A 209 -0.26 -6.59 14.19
N GLU A 210 -0.25 -7.59 15.06
CA GLU A 210 0.43 -7.49 16.36
C GLU A 210 1.94 -7.28 16.21
N SER A 211 2.55 -7.99 15.27
CA SER A 211 3.98 -7.83 14.95
C SER A 211 4.29 -6.43 14.45
N TRP A 212 3.45 -5.87 13.58
CA TRP A 212 3.59 -4.51 13.05
C TRP A 212 3.35 -3.45 14.13
N LEU A 213 2.36 -3.64 15.01
CA LEU A 213 2.12 -2.75 16.14
C LEU A 213 3.29 -2.73 17.11
N ARG A 214 3.87 -3.90 17.41
CA ARG A 214 5.08 -3.99 18.23
C ARG A 214 6.26 -3.30 17.55
N LEU A 215 6.48 -3.55 16.25
CA LEU A 215 7.53 -2.90 15.48
C LEU A 215 7.39 -1.37 15.50
N ALA A 216 6.18 -0.85 15.23
CA ALA A 216 5.91 0.58 15.22
C ALA A 216 6.20 1.23 16.59
N ARG A 217 5.79 0.57 17.69
CA ARG A 217 6.08 1.03 19.06
C ARG A 217 7.56 1.00 19.39
N ASP A 218 8.28 -0.04 18.97
CA ASP A 218 9.73 -0.13 19.20
C ASP A 218 10.49 0.94 18.40
N VAL A 219 10.06 1.23 17.16
CA VAL A 219 10.58 2.35 16.38
C VAL A 219 10.29 3.67 17.07
N ALA A 220 9.05 3.89 17.54
CA ALA A 220 8.68 5.11 18.26
C ALA A 220 9.54 5.30 19.51
N ALA A 221 9.72 4.25 20.32
CA ALA A 221 10.52 4.29 21.53
C ALA A 221 12.00 4.57 21.23
N SER A 222 12.56 3.94 20.18
CA SER A 222 13.95 4.16 19.77
C SER A 222 14.22 5.58 19.27
N LEU A 223 13.24 6.18 18.59
CA LEU A 223 13.37 7.52 18.02
C LEU A 223 12.94 8.64 18.96
N SER A 224 12.27 8.31 20.06
CA SER A 224 11.81 9.32 21.02
C SER A 224 12.99 10.04 21.65
N VAL A 225 12.92 11.36 21.72
CA VAL A 225 13.90 12.18 22.45
C VAL A 225 13.62 12.03 23.95
N PRO A 226 14.63 11.77 24.80
CA PRO A 226 14.42 11.82 26.25
C PRO A 226 13.99 13.23 26.66
N ALA A 227 12.90 13.31 27.42
CA ALA A 227 12.35 14.55 27.95
C ALA A 227 13.32 15.27 28.90
#